data_AF-A0A7X5ICL9-F1
#
_entry.id   AF-A0A7X5ICL9-F1
#
_cell.length_a   1.000
_cell.length_b   1.000
_cell.length_c   1.000
_cell.angle_alpha   90.00
_cell.angle_beta   90.00
_cell.angle_gamma   90.00
#
_symmetry.space_group_name_H-M   'P 1'
#
loop_
_entity.id
_entity.type
_entity.pdbx_description
1 polymer ?
#
loop_
_entity_poly.entity_id
_entity_poly.type
_entity_poly.pdbx_seq_one_letter_code
_entity_poly.pdbx_strand_id
1 'polypeptide(L)'
;MSYNGIMNKKRKLSREGYFMRKQNLFKRAAVLALAGTLVMGNAMPSFAAGWQWLDGNNDGIAECYYFDENGQKLTGTVTPDGYTVNADGAWVENGIVQTQASSSPAGSGVASSQAGTAGWYHDGIGWKYRMPNGYDAGDTWAWGDRNNDGTAELYYFEPDSKGCYLFDHAGSPTGYENVATVNEEGARMVNGVVLTQPATPVYTPENTYNAQGVSNIALEMVENSREENAKFGEIMVRGELGARIDVTYANGFKVSYSRSVPSDKTISVPVKFNDKLLFQYYDNSLKSAENIADYLHGKGFRGGYGGTYADGDACWVGLDDGHSMIWGENRNVSLSADYRNYIQK
;
A
#
# COMPACT_ATOMS: atom_id res chain seq x y z
N MET A 1 57.90 52.28 14.92
CA MET A 1 57.11 53.28 14.17
C MET A 1 55.99 52.51 13.47
N SER A 2 54.80 52.39 14.07
CA SER A 2 53.66 53.33 14.07
C SER A 2 52.72 53.18 12.85
N TYR A 3 51.64 52.43 13.09
CA TYR A 3 50.21 52.68 12.82
C TYR A 3 49.66 53.32 11.51
N ASN A 4 48.66 52.59 10.97
CA ASN A 4 47.24 52.96 10.65
C ASN A 4 46.74 53.22 9.20
N GLY A 5 45.81 52.34 8.78
CA GLY A 5 44.47 52.63 8.22
C GLY A 5 44.29 52.55 6.69
N ILE A 6 43.15 52.16 6.06
CA ILE A 6 41.79 51.71 6.43
C ILE A 6 41.16 51.04 5.17
N MET A 7 40.40 49.95 5.38
CA MET A 7 39.25 49.34 4.64
C MET A 7 39.16 49.28 3.09
N ASN A 8 38.92 48.06 2.57
CA ASN A 8 37.60 47.75 1.98
C ASN A 8 37.25 46.24 1.94
N LYS A 9 36.10 45.91 2.53
CA LYS A 9 35.42 44.60 2.52
C LYS A 9 34.84 44.32 1.13
N LYS A 10 35.09 43.15 0.52
CA LYS A 10 34.05 42.42 -0.24
C LYS A 10 34.20 40.91 -0.10
N ARG A 11 33.06 40.31 0.22
CA ARG A 11 32.80 38.92 0.61
C ARG A 11 33.16 37.91 -0.49
N LYS A 12 33.79 36.81 -0.10
CA LYS A 12 33.72 35.53 -0.81
C LYS A 12 33.44 34.45 0.22
N LEU A 13 32.17 34.32 0.62
CA LEU A 13 31.70 33.23 1.48
C LEU A 13 31.01 32.17 0.61
N SER A 14 31.64 30.98 0.63
CA SER A 14 31.14 29.62 0.45
C SER A 14 30.00 29.31 -0.55
N ARG A 15 30.35 28.60 -1.63
CA ARG A 15 29.42 27.74 -2.39
C ARG A 15 29.25 26.33 -1.80
N GLU A 16 29.99 25.98 -0.75
CA GLU A 16 29.87 24.68 -0.07
C GLU A 16 28.92 24.70 1.15
N GLY A 17 28.42 25.88 1.57
CA GLY A 17 27.52 26.00 2.73
C GLY A 17 26.02 25.89 2.41
N TYR A 18 25.64 25.86 1.13
CA TYR A 18 24.22 25.95 0.72
C TYR A 18 23.56 24.58 0.45
N PHE A 19 24.35 23.51 0.28
CA PHE A 19 23.80 22.16 0.06
C PHE A 19 23.61 21.35 1.36
N MET A 20 24.23 21.76 2.47
CA MET A 20 24.16 21.09 3.77
C MET A 20 23.20 21.79 4.76
N ARG A 21 22.03 22.26 4.30
CA ARG A 21 20.99 22.84 5.19
C ARG A 21 19.55 22.36 4.96
N LYS A 22 19.27 21.51 3.98
CA LYS A 22 17.91 20.95 3.79
C LYS A 22 17.65 19.60 4.45
N GLN A 23 18.65 18.93 5.03
CA GLN A 23 18.51 17.54 5.53
C GLN A 23 18.53 17.36 7.06
N ASN A 24 18.59 18.42 7.87
CA ASN A 24 18.86 18.29 9.32
C ASN A 24 17.79 18.84 10.28
N LEU A 25 16.51 18.86 9.90
CA LEU A 25 15.44 19.39 10.77
C LEU A 25 14.57 18.33 11.48
N PHE A 26 14.75 17.04 11.24
CA PHE A 26 13.96 15.98 11.89
C PHE A 26 14.38 15.60 13.32
N LYS A 27 15.32 16.33 13.94
CA LYS A 27 15.79 16.02 15.32
C LYS A 27 15.16 16.87 16.44
N ARG A 28 14.24 17.81 16.14
CA ARG A 28 13.70 18.73 17.16
C ARG A 28 12.21 19.05 17.09
N ALA A 29 11.41 18.37 16.26
CA ALA A 29 9.96 18.51 16.33
C ALA A 29 9.48 17.93 17.68
N ALA A 30 9.29 18.80 18.66
CA ALA A 30 8.71 18.43 19.95
C ALA A 30 7.21 18.26 19.75
N VAL A 31 6.72 17.02 19.82
CA VAL A 31 5.29 16.73 19.95
C VAL A 31 4.86 17.21 21.34
N LEU A 32 4.18 18.35 21.40
CA LEU A 32 3.57 18.87 22.62
C LEU A 32 2.08 19.05 22.35
N ALA A 33 1.33 17.95 22.49
CA ALA A 33 -0.13 17.98 22.47
C ALA A 33 -0.62 18.50 23.83
N LEU A 34 -0.96 19.79 23.91
CA LEU A 34 -1.59 20.37 25.10
C LEU A 34 -3.11 20.16 25.00
N ALA A 35 -3.61 19.09 25.63
CA ALA A 35 -5.05 18.90 25.85
C ALA A 35 -5.51 19.87 26.97
N GLY A 36 -6.26 20.90 26.59
CA GLY A 36 -6.80 21.88 27.52
C GLY A 36 -8.05 21.37 28.24
N THR A 37 -7.89 20.96 29.50
CA THR A 37 -8.93 21.14 30.52
C THR A 37 -8.27 21.82 31.72
N LEU A 38 -8.58 23.11 31.91
CA LEU A 38 -8.10 23.94 33.03
C LEU A 38 -8.53 23.32 34.37
N VAL A 39 -7.56 22.80 35.13
CA VAL A 39 -7.62 22.80 36.60
C VAL A 39 -6.63 23.85 37.07
N MET A 40 -7.14 24.87 37.77
CA MET A 40 -6.35 25.98 38.30
C MET A 40 -5.20 25.47 39.16
N GLY A 41 -3.97 25.92 38.90
CA GLY A 41 -2.87 25.77 39.85
C GLY A 41 -1.48 25.66 39.25
N ASN A 42 -0.88 26.82 38.97
CA ASN A 42 0.57 27.11 38.98
C ASN A 42 1.48 26.51 37.87
N ALA A 43 2.07 27.45 37.13
CA ALA A 43 3.24 27.37 36.23
C ALA A 43 3.05 26.65 34.88
N MET A 44 2.59 27.41 33.87
CA MET A 44 2.75 27.03 32.46
C MET A 44 4.18 27.35 32.01
N PRO A 45 4.95 26.38 31.47
CA PRO A 45 6.24 26.65 30.84
C PRO A 45 6.04 27.50 29.58
N SER A 46 6.97 28.43 29.33
CA SER A 46 7.03 29.27 28.13
C SER A 46 6.91 28.44 26.84
N PHE A 47 5.94 28.75 25.98
CA PHE A 47 5.89 28.21 24.62
C PHE A 47 7.13 28.71 23.87
N ALA A 48 8.04 27.80 23.51
CA ALA A 48 9.09 28.14 22.55
C ALA A 48 8.43 28.32 21.18
N ALA A 49 8.71 29.44 20.50
CA ALA A 49 8.29 29.66 19.12
C ALA A 49 8.69 28.47 18.23
N GLY A 50 7.80 28.00 17.37
CA GLY A 50 8.06 26.82 16.57
C GLY A 50 6.86 26.28 15.78
N TRP A 51 7.17 25.29 14.95
CA TRP A 51 6.20 24.56 14.13
C TRP A 51 5.41 23.55 14.96
N GLN A 52 4.10 23.50 14.72
CA GLN A 52 3.17 22.56 15.33
C GLN A 52 2.23 21.99 14.29
N TRP A 53 1.97 20.69 14.37
CA TRP A 53 0.96 20.01 13.57
C TRP A 53 -0.34 19.98 14.36
N LEU A 54 -1.42 20.51 13.77
CA LEU A 54 -2.73 20.56 14.42
C LEU A 54 -3.76 19.96 13.46
N ASP A 55 -4.49 18.96 13.93
CA ASP A 55 -5.70 18.43 13.29
C ASP A 55 -6.89 19.21 13.87
N GLY A 56 -7.16 20.38 13.28
CA GLY A 56 -8.15 21.32 13.80
C GLY A 56 -9.60 20.89 13.56
N ASN A 57 -9.81 19.96 12.61
CA ASN A 57 -11.11 19.45 12.21
C ASN A 57 -11.33 17.98 12.62
N ASN A 58 -10.36 17.35 13.28
CA ASN A 58 -10.37 15.96 13.74
C ASN A 58 -10.66 14.95 12.60
N ASP A 59 -10.18 15.23 11.40
CA ASP A 59 -10.35 14.34 10.24
C ASP A 59 -9.21 13.32 10.09
N GLY A 60 -8.24 13.35 11.00
CA GLY A 60 -7.05 12.50 11.01
C GLY A 60 -5.88 13.09 10.22
N ILE A 61 -6.04 14.29 9.65
CA ILE A 61 -5.04 15.01 8.86
C ILE A 61 -4.69 16.32 9.58
N ALA A 62 -3.47 16.42 10.09
CA ALA A 62 -2.98 17.65 10.68
C ALA A 62 -2.33 18.56 9.62
N GLU A 63 -2.58 19.88 9.69
CA GLU A 63 -1.79 20.88 8.98
C GLU A 63 -0.69 21.46 9.88
N CYS A 64 0.39 21.94 9.25
CA CYS A 64 1.53 22.53 9.96
C CYS A 64 1.39 24.05 10.11
N TYR A 65 1.54 24.55 11.33
CA TYR A 65 1.39 25.96 11.70
C TYR A 65 2.62 26.46 12.47
N TYR A 66 3.05 27.70 12.24
CA TYR A 66 4.15 28.31 13.01
C TYR A 66 3.60 29.26 14.07
N PHE A 67 4.02 29.07 15.31
CA PHE A 67 3.69 29.94 16.45
C PHE A 67 4.87 30.81 16.84
N ASP A 68 4.64 32.10 17.06
CA ASP A 68 5.64 33.05 17.52
C ASP A 68 5.96 32.90 19.02
N GLU A 69 6.88 33.72 19.53
CA GLU A 69 7.31 33.69 20.94
C GLU A 69 6.19 34.06 21.92
N ASN A 70 5.10 34.65 21.43
CA ASN A 70 3.91 35.00 22.20
C ASN A 70 2.81 33.92 22.08
N GLY A 71 3.08 32.82 21.36
CA GLY A 71 2.12 31.75 21.10
C GLY A 71 1.04 32.12 20.06
N GLN A 72 1.30 33.11 19.20
CA GLN A 72 0.40 33.50 18.11
C GLN A 72 0.79 32.80 16.81
N LYS A 73 -0.20 32.21 16.13
CA LYS A 73 -0.02 31.62 14.80
C LYS A 73 0.26 32.71 13.76
N LEU A 74 1.30 32.52 12.95
CA LEU A 74 1.56 33.37 11.79
C LEU A 74 0.62 33.04 10.63
N THR A 75 0.12 34.06 9.93
CA THR A 75 -0.77 33.90 8.76
C THR A 75 -0.33 34.82 7.61
N GLY A 76 -0.47 34.33 6.37
CA GLY A 76 -0.26 35.09 5.13
C GLY A 76 1.15 35.69 4.99
N THR A 77 2.18 35.03 5.53
CA THR A 77 3.52 35.59 5.66
C THR A 77 4.61 34.54 5.45
N VAL A 78 5.87 34.99 5.48
CA VAL A 78 7.05 34.12 5.51
C VAL A 78 7.54 34.02 6.95
N THR A 79 7.73 32.81 7.43
CA THR A 79 8.22 32.52 8.80
C THR A 79 9.69 32.92 8.95
N PRO A 80 10.19 33.15 10.19
CA PRO A 80 11.58 33.58 10.43
C PRO A 80 12.66 32.62 9.88
N ASP A 81 12.32 31.34 9.71
CA ASP A 81 13.17 30.29 9.14
C ASP A 81 13.02 30.14 7.61
N GLY A 82 12.19 30.97 6.97
CA GLY A 82 12.14 31.14 5.51
C GLY A 82 11.09 30.31 4.78
N TYR A 83 10.16 29.67 5.49
CA TYR A 83 9.03 28.95 4.88
C TYR A 83 7.81 29.87 4.75
N THR A 84 6.88 29.52 3.86
CA THR A 84 5.69 30.35 3.60
C THR A 84 4.46 29.74 4.25
N VAL A 85 3.65 30.55 4.91
CA VAL A 85 2.32 30.15 5.40
C VAL A 85 1.22 30.87 4.61
N ASN A 86 0.13 30.17 4.30
CA ASN A 86 -1.02 30.75 3.60
C ASN A 86 -1.85 31.68 4.51
N ALA A 87 -2.94 32.27 3.98
CA ALA A 87 -3.82 33.18 4.74
C ALA A 87 -4.45 32.53 5.99
N ASP A 88 -4.60 31.20 5.99
CA ASP A 88 -5.09 30.41 7.12
C ASP A 88 -3.97 30.01 8.10
N GLY A 89 -2.72 30.33 7.77
CA GLY A 89 -1.51 30.07 8.55
C GLY A 89 -0.88 28.70 8.33
N ALA A 90 -1.43 27.89 7.42
CA ALA A 90 -0.89 26.57 7.11
C ALA A 90 0.37 26.71 6.25
N TRP A 91 1.39 25.91 6.56
CA TRP A 91 2.61 25.83 5.77
C TRP A 91 2.28 25.41 4.33
N VAL A 92 2.83 26.15 3.37
CA VAL A 92 2.74 25.86 1.96
C VAL A 92 4.13 25.71 1.33
N GLU A 93 4.27 24.70 0.48
CA GLU A 93 5.41 24.56 -0.43
C GLU A 93 4.87 24.50 -1.87
N ASN A 94 5.38 25.36 -2.75
CA ASN A 94 4.90 25.53 -4.13
C ASN A 94 3.37 25.75 -4.25
N GLY A 95 2.76 26.37 -3.24
CA GLY A 95 1.32 26.66 -3.22
C GLY A 95 0.44 25.51 -2.70
N ILE A 96 1.01 24.38 -2.30
CA ILE A 96 0.30 23.23 -1.75
C ILE A 96 0.47 23.18 -0.22
N VAL A 97 -0.65 23.07 0.50
CA VAL A 97 -0.66 22.94 1.97
C VAL A 97 -0.02 21.62 2.37
N GLN A 98 0.91 21.69 3.33
CA GLN A 98 1.57 20.52 3.86
C GLN A 98 0.72 19.90 4.97
N THR A 99 0.39 18.63 4.79
CA THR A 99 -0.48 17.84 5.67
C THR A 99 0.23 16.56 6.09
N GLN A 100 0.00 16.07 7.30
CA GLN A 100 0.44 14.74 7.72
C GLN A 100 -0.67 14.01 8.47
N ALA A 101 -0.70 12.68 8.39
CA ALA A 101 -1.59 11.89 9.24
C ALA A 101 -1.23 12.14 10.71
N SER A 102 -2.17 12.61 11.51
CA SER A 102 -1.92 12.86 12.93
C SER A 102 -1.94 11.52 13.69
N SER A 103 -0.76 11.02 14.08
CA SER A 103 -0.68 9.96 15.09
C SER A 103 -0.87 10.59 16.48
N SER A 104 -2.12 10.77 16.91
CA SER A 104 -2.37 11.12 18.31
C SER A 104 -2.20 9.89 19.20
N PRO A 105 -1.37 9.96 20.27
CA PRO A 105 -1.40 8.97 21.34
C PRO A 105 -2.67 9.18 22.18
N ALA A 106 -3.45 8.11 22.33
CA ALA A 106 -4.46 7.82 23.36
C ALA A 106 -5.36 8.97 23.89
N GLY A 107 -6.67 8.89 23.61
CA GLY A 107 -7.68 9.61 24.40
C GLY A 107 -9.12 9.59 23.88
N SER A 108 -9.89 8.59 24.33
CA SER A 108 -11.37 8.48 24.34
C SER A 108 -12.17 8.49 23.02
N GLY A 109 -12.52 7.28 22.58
CA GLY A 109 -13.91 6.81 22.66
C GLY A 109 -14.97 7.54 21.84
N VAL A 110 -15.04 7.21 20.55
CA VAL A 110 -16.34 6.95 19.90
C VAL A 110 -16.17 5.74 19.00
N ALA A 111 -16.90 4.67 19.34
CA ALA A 111 -17.11 3.55 18.45
C ALA A 111 -17.86 4.07 17.21
N SER A 112 -17.11 4.36 16.15
CA SER A 112 -17.67 4.58 14.83
C SER A 112 -17.56 3.27 14.07
N SER A 113 -18.68 2.57 13.98
CA SER A 113 -18.94 1.57 12.96
C SER A 113 -18.82 2.22 11.59
N GLN A 114 -17.60 2.34 11.08
CA GLN A 114 -17.32 2.85 9.76
C GLN A 114 -16.79 1.69 8.93
N ALA A 115 -17.56 1.25 7.95
CA ALA A 115 -17.12 0.33 6.92
C ALA A 115 -15.83 0.90 6.30
N GLY A 116 -14.69 0.37 6.74
CA GLY A 116 -13.46 1.15 6.87
C GLY A 116 -12.60 1.19 5.62
N THR A 117 -12.07 2.36 5.33
CA THR A 117 -10.90 2.58 4.47
C THR A 117 -9.78 1.60 4.85
N ALA A 118 -9.07 1.07 3.84
CA ALA A 118 -7.90 0.22 4.07
C ALA A 118 -6.85 0.94 4.92
N GLY A 119 -6.14 0.22 5.77
CA GLY A 119 -5.04 0.79 6.55
C GLY A 119 -4.84 0.16 7.91
N TRP A 120 -3.81 0.67 8.59
CA TRP A 120 -3.44 0.30 9.93
C TRP A 120 -4.43 0.80 10.97
N TYR A 121 -4.72 -0.03 11.96
CA TYR A 121 -5.45 0.40 13.15
C TYR A 121 -5.07 -0.48 14.34
N HIS A 122 -5.31 0.06 15.55
CA HIS A 122 -5.09 -0.65 16.80
C HIS A 122 -6.43 -0.77 17.52
N ASP A 123 -6.85 -1.99 17.90
CA ASP A 123 -8.16 -2.22 18.52
C ASP A 123 -8.13 -2.27 20.06
N GLY A 124 -6.97 -2.00 20.65
CA GLY A 124 -6.73 -2.08 22.09
C GLY A 124 -6.10 -3.39 22.52
N ILE A 125 -6.05 -4.40 21.65
CA ILE A 125 -5.34 -5.67 21.88
C ILE A 125 -4.01 -5.66 21.11
N GLY A 126 -4.03 -5.23 19.85
CA GLY A 126 -2.83 -5.18 19.03
C GLY A 126 -3.02 -4.44 17.71
N TRP A 127 -1.94 -4.37 16.94
CA TRP A 127 -1.96 -3.79 15.60
C TRP A 127 -2.61 -4.74 14.60
N LYS A 128 -3.45 -4.17 13.73
CA LYS A 128 -4.17 -4.86 12.68
C LYS A 128 -4.06 -4.04 11.40
N TYR A 129 -4.27 -4.70 10.28
CA TYR A 129 -4.31 -4.07 8.97
C TYR A 129 -5.60 -4.41 8.26
N ARG A 130 -6.41 -3.40 7.97
CA ARG A 130 -7.58 -3.56 7.11
C ARG A 130 -7.14 -3.53 5.67
N MET A 131 -7.38 -4.61 4.95
CA MET A 131 -7.10 -4.67 3.52
C MET A 131 -8.11 -3.83 2.73
N PRO A 132 -7.82 -3.46 1.46
CA PRO A 132 -8.79 -2.81 0.56
C PRO A 132 -10.09 -3.59 0.36
N ASN A 133 -10.05 -4.91 0.57
CA ASN A 133 -11.24 -5.73 0.57
C ASN A 133 -12.07 -5.57 1.86
N GLY A 134 -11.71 -4.73 2.84
CA GLY A 134 -12.46 -4.52 4.08
C GLY A 134 -12.37 -5.65 5.10
N TYR A 135 -11.62 -6.72 4.85
CA TYR A 135 -11.26 -7.72 5.84
C TYR A 135 -9.90 -7.40 6.46
N ASP A 136 -9.67 -7.88 7.68
CA ASP A 136 -8.37 -7.73 8.34
C ASP A 136 -7.39 -8.78 7.84
N ALA A 137 -6.13 -8.40 7.68
CA ALA A 137 -5.06 -9.33 7.35
C ALA A 137 -4.95 -10.41 8.45
N GLY A 138 -4.87 -11.66 8.03
CA GLY A 138 -4.75 -12.79 8.93
C GLY A 138 -4.17 -14.01 8.24
N ASP A 139 -3.21 -14.65 8.91
CA ASP A 139 -2.40 -15.75 8.38
C ASP A 139 -1.81 -15.39 6.99
N THR A 140 -1.28 -14.16 6.90
CA THR A 140 -0.80 -13.58 5.65
C THR A 140 0.24 -12.50 5.90
N TRP A 141 1.07 -12.26 4.90
CA TRP A 141 1.90 -11.06 4.86
C TRP A 141 1.15 -9.94 4.12
N ALA A 142 1.27 -8.71 4.60
CA ALA A 142 0.73 -7.53 3.95
C ALA A 142 1.76 -6.41 3.88
N TRP A 143 1.80 -5.74 2.74
CA TRP A 143 2.60 -4.54 2.57
C TRP A 143 1.85 -3.34 3.14
N GLY A 144 2.54 -2.54 3.94
CA GLY A 144 1.95 -1.33 4.52
C GLY A 144 3.01 -0.28 4.81
N ASP A 145 2.68 0.97 4.58
CA ASP A 145 3.50 2.12 4.96
C ASP A 145 3.03 2.60 6.33
N ARG A 146 3.67 2.11 7.39
CA ARG A 146 3.24 2.37 8.77
C ARG A 146 3.73 3.72 9.28
N ASN A 147 4.86 4.20 8.75
CA ASN A 147 5.48 5.47 9.16
C ASN A 147 5.10 6.64 8.22
N ASN A 148 4.37 6.35 7.13
CA ASN A 148 3.90 7.27 6.11
C ASN A 148 5.05 8.04 5.42
N ASP A 149 6.17 7.35 5.17
CA ASP A 149 7.35 7.92 4.51
C ASP A 149 7.37 7.72 2.98
N GLY A 150 6.35 7.04 2.43
CA GLY A 150 6.24 6.70 1.02
C GLY A 150 6.88 5.35 0.67
N THR A 151 7.44 4.65 1.66
CA THR A 151 8.00 3.31 1.57
C THR A 151 7.13 2.36 2.38
N ALA A 152 6.71 1.27 1.76
CA ALA A 152 6.03 0.19 2.47
C ALA A 152 7.02 -0.89 2.86
N GLU A 153 6.81 -1.47 4.04
CA GLU A 153 7.45 -2.68 4.51
C GLU A 153 6.46 -3.86 4.50
N LEU A 154 7.00 -5.07 4.56
CA LEU A 154 6.20 -6.31 4.58
C LEU A 154 6.05 -6.83 6.01
N TYR A 155 4.81 -7.02 6.46
CA TYR A 155 4.48 -7.41 7.83
C TYR A 155 3.64 -8.69 7.87
N TYR A 156 3.84 -9.53 8.89
CA TYR A 156 3.05 -10.74 9.09
C TYR A 156 1.94 -10.55 10.11
N PHE A 157 0.75 -11.07 9.81
CA PHE A 157 -0.40 -11.05 10.72
C PHE A 157 -0.71 -12.45 11.22
N GLU A 158 -0.28 -12.74 12.45
CA GLU A 158 -0.39 -14.06 13.06
C GLU A 158 -1.80 -14.26 13.63
N PRO A 159 -2.46 -15.41 13.34
CA PRO A 159 -3.72 -15.75 13.97
C PRO A 159 -3.52 -16.16 15.44
N ASP A 160 -4.32 -15.59 16.33
CA ASP A 160 -4.48 -15.99 17.73
C ASP A 160 -5.97 -16.21 18.06
N SER A 161 -6.24 -16.83 19.20
CA SER A 161 -7.53 -16.96 19.87
C SER A 161 -8.37 -15.67 19.94
N LYS A 162 -7.72 -14.49 19.89
CA LYS A 162 -8.36 -13.18 19.95
C LYS A 162 -8.52 -12.51 18.57
N GLY A 163 -8.07 -13.14 17.49
CA GLY A 163 -8.04 -12.56 16.14
C GLY A 163 -6.64 -12.56 15.53
N CYS A 164 -6.49 -11.92 14.37
CA CYS A 164 -5.19 -11.83 13.68
C CYS A 164 -4.53 -10.47 13.97
N TYR A 165 -3.28 -10.49 14.41
CA TYR A 165 -2.54 -9.30 14.84
C TYR A 165 -1.14 -9.29 14.23
N LEU A 166 -0.56 -8.10 14.10
CA LEU A 166 0.82 -7.93 13.70
C LEU A 166 1.76 -8.71 14.62
N PHE A 167 2.66 -9.48 14.02
CA PHE A 167 3.79 -10.07 14.71
C PHE A 167 4.90 -9.01 14.83
N ASP A 168 4.96 -8.30 15.95
CA ASP A 168 5.78 -7.08 16.16
C ASP A 168 6.98 -7.27 17.09
N HIS A 169 7.57 -8.47 17.11
CA HIS A 169 8.80 -8.72 17.87
C HIS A 169 9.84 -9.44 17.03
N ALA A 170 11.11 -9.15 17.30
CA ALA A 170 12.22 -9.71 16.55
C ALA A 170 12.22 -11.24 16.59
N GLY A 171 12.42 -11.87 15.43
CA GLY A 171 12.42 -13.33 15.29
C GLY A 171 11.62 -13.81 14.09
N SER A 172 11.18 -15.06 14.14
CA SER A 172 10.35 -15.69 13.10
C SER A 172 8.92 -15.88 13.62
N PRO A 173 7.88 -15.57 12.83
CA PRO A 173 6.53 -16.03 13.13
C PRO A 173 6.47 -17.55 13.24
N THR A 174 5.47 -18.07 13.96
CA THR A 174 5.31 -19.51 14.14
C THR A 174 5.18 -20.22 12.80
N GLY A 175 6.01 -21.24 12.55
CA GLY A 175 6.04 -22.01 11.29
C GLY A 175 6.88 -21.37 10.18
N TYR A 176 7.44 -20.18 10.41
CA TYR A 176 8.35 -19.50 9.49
C TYR A 176 9.82 -19.58 9.93
N GLU A 177 10.14 -20.46 10.89
CA GLU A 177 11.51 -20.71 11.32
C GLU A 177 12.31 -21.20 10.11
N ASN A 178 13.33 -20.45 9.69
CA ASN A 178 14.12 -20.64 8.45
C ASN A 178 13.48 -20.16 7.14
N VAL A 179 12.27 -19.59 7.16
CA VAL A 179 11.62 -19.00 5.97
C VAL A 179 11.64 -17.47 6.04
N ALA A 180 11.30 -16.91 7.19
CA ALA A 180 11.14 -15.48 7.39
C ALA A 180 11.70 -15.06 8.75
N THR A 181 12.22 -13.85 8.81
CA THR A 181 12.53 -13.15 10.06
C THR A 181 12.01 -11.73 9.99
N VAL A 182 11.66 -11.15 11.12
CA VAL A 182 11.26 -9.74 11.26
C VAL A 182 12.14 -9.02 12.29
N ASN A 183 12.19 -7.69 12.20
CA ASN A 183 12.84 -6.85 13.20
C ASN A 183 11.93 -6.58 14.42
N GLU A 184 12.37 -5.71 15.34
CA GLU A 184 11.62 -5.30 16.54
C GLU A 184 10.31 -4.53 16.24
N GLU A 185 10.08 -4.13 14.98
CA GLU A 185 8.88 -3.43 14.55
C GLU A 185 7.93 -4.35 13.74
N GLY A 186 8.32 -5.62 13.56
CA GLY A 186 7.58 -6.62 12.78
C GLY A 186 7.86 -6.60 11.27
N ALA A 187 8.76 -5.75 10.79
CA ALA A 187 9.07 -5.62 9.37
C ALA A 187 9.97 -6.78 8.89
N ARG A 188 9.62 -7.39 7.75
CA ARG A 188 10.35 -8.50 7.15
C ARG A 188 11.80 -8.12 6.86
N MET A 189 12.70 -9.00 7.28
CA MET A 189 14.13 -8.89 7.02
C MET A 189 14.55 -9.88 5.92
N VAL A 190 15.34 -9.39 4.97
CA VAL A 190 15.98 -10.18 3.92
C VAL A 190 17.47 -9.82 3.90
N ASN A 191 18.34 -10.81 4.10
CA ASN A 191 19.79 -10.62 4.16
C ASN A 191 20.25 -9.51 5.14
N GLY A 192 19.55 -9.37 6.27
CA GLY A 192 19.88 -8.39 7.31
C GLY A 192 19.37 -6.96 7.05
N VAL A 193 18.57 -6.73 6.01
CA VAL A 193 17.97 -5.43 5.70
C VAL A 193 16.44 -5.55 5.67
N VAL A 194 15.74 -4.48 6.04
CA VAL A 194 14.28 -4.41 5.94
C VAL A 194 13.87 -4.47 4.47
N LEU A 195 12.96 -5.39 4.15
CA LEU A 195 12.38 -5.53 2.82
C LEU A 195 11.38 -4.38 2.58
N THR A 196 11.62 -3.61 1.53
CA THR A 196 10.86 -2.40 1.21
C THR A 196 10.40 -2.36 -0.24
N GLN A 197 9.33 -1.62 -0.51
CA GLN A 197 8.90 -1.21 -1.85
C GLN A 197 8.24 0.19 -1.78
N PRO A 198 7.98 0.87 -2.91
CA PRO A 198 7.17 2.09 -2.90
C PRO A 198 5.75 1.83 -2.35
N ALA A 199 5.28 2.67 -1.43
CA ALA A 199 3.95 2.57 -0.83
C ALA A 199 2.81 2.78 -1.86
N THR A 200 3.10 3.54 -2.92
CA THR A 200 2.23 3.70 -4.08
C THR A 200 2.93 3.13 -5.32
N PRO A 201 2.25 2.27 -6.11
CA PRO A 201 2.84 1.71 -7.31
C PRO A 201 3.11 2.83 -8.32
N VAL A 202 4.33 2.86 -8.87
CA VAL A 202 4.73 3.83 -9.89
C VAL A 202 4.12 3.47 -11.26
N TYR A 203 3.85 2.18 -11.50
CA TYR A 203 3.31 1.69 -12.76
C TYR A 203 1.81 1.39 -12.63
N THR A 204 0.99 2.29 -13.18
CA THR A 204 -0.48 2.20 -13.17
C THR A 204 -1.06 2.31 -14.59
N PRO A 205 -0.76 1.35 -15.48
CA PRO A 205 -1.30 1.37 -16.83
C PRO A 205 -2.82 1.22 -16.82
N GLU A 206 -3.48 1.81 -17.82
CA GLU A 206 -4.90 1.58 -18.06
C GLU A 206 -5.13 0.13 -18.53
N ASN A 207 -6.14 -0.52 -17.95
CA ASN A 207 -6.50 -1.87 -18.36
C ASN A 207 -7.24 -1.85 -19.72
N THR A 208 -6.64 -2.49 -20.71
CA THR A 208 -7.22 -2.69 -22.05
C THR A 208 -7.40 -4.19 -22.32
N TYR A 209 -8.25 -4.53 -23.29
CA TYR A 209 -8.54 -5.93 -23.67
C TYR A 209 -8.02 -6.25 -25.07
N ASN A 210 -7.62 -7.51 -25.27
CA ASN A 210 -7.31 -8.04 -26.60
C ASN A 210 -8.60 -8.30 -27.42
N ALA A 211 -8.46 -8.80 -28.65
CA ALA A 211 -9.60 -9.09 -29.53
C ALA A 211 -10.58 -10.15 -28.97
N GLN A 212 -10.08 -11.07 -28.13
CA GLN A 212 -10.90 -12.07 -27.44
C GLN A 212 -11.47 -11.56 -26.11
N GLY A 213 -11.16 -10.32 -25.72
CA GLY A 213 -11.71 -9.69 -24.52
C GLY A 213 -10.96 -10.00 -23.22
N VAL A 214 -9.74 -10.52 -23.30
CA VAL A 214 -8.87 -10.79 -22.16
C VAL A 214 -7.98 -9.59 -21.88
N SER A 215 -7.79 -9.25 -20.60
CA SER A 215 -6.94 -8.13 -20.17
C SER A 215 -5.50 -8.29 -20.65
N ASN A 216 -4.98 -7.25 -21.31
CA ASN A 216 -3.59 -7.20 -21.74
C ASN A 216 -2.62 -7.17 -20.55
N ILE A 217 -3.01 -6.54 -19.44
CA ILE A 217 -2.23 -6.55 -18.19
C ILE A 217 -2.21 -7.96 -17.59
N ALA A 218 -3.33 -8.67 -17.59
CA ALA A 218 -3.39 -10.03 -17.06
C ALA A 218 -2.50 -11.00 -17.86
N LEU A 219 -2.50 -10.88 -19.20
CA LEU A 219 -1.63 -11.63 -20.09
C LEU A 219 -0.14 -11.32 -19.83
N GLU A 220 0.21 -10.04 -19.66
CA GLU A 220 1.58 -9.65 -19.28
C GLU A 220 1.99 -10.28 -17.93
N MET A 221 1.13 -10.15 -16.91
CA MET A 221 1.43 -10.60 -15.56
C MET A 221 1.54 -12.12 -15.45
N VAL A 222 0.74 -12.89 -16.19
CA VAL A 222 0.77 -14.36 -16.12
C VAL A 222 2.02 -14.95 -16.77
N GLU A 223 2.68 -14.21 -17.66
CA GLU A 223 3.95 -14.61 -18.28
C GLU A 223 5.16 -14.21 -17.42
N ASN A 224 5.10 -13.04 -16.79
CA ASN A 224 6.16 -12.49 -15.95
C ASN A 224 6.51 -13.35 -14.71
N SER A 225 7.71 -13.15 -14.20
CA SER A 225 8.12 -13.57 -12.86
C SER A 225 7.47 -12.69 -11.78
N ARG A 226 7.55 -13.13 -10.52
CA ARG A 226 7.08 -12.31 -9.39
C ARG A 226 7.86 -11.01 -9.28
N GLU A 227 9.17 -11.07 -9.47
CA GLU A 227 10.08 -9.91 -9.42
C GLU A 227 9.73 -8.89 -10.52
N GLU A 228 9.42 -9.36 -11.72
CA GLU A 228 8.95 -8.50 -12.81
C GLU A 228 7.58 -7.86 -12.52
N ASN A 229 6.69 -8.61 -11.87
CA ASN A 229 5.38 -8.13 -11.47
C ASN A 229 5.39 -7.19 -10.24
N ALA A 230 6.50 -7.10 -9.50
CA ALA A 230 6.61 -6.18 -8.36
C ALA A 230 6.33 -4.71 -8.74
N LYS A 231 6.54 -4.33 -10.00
CA LYS A 231 6.20 -3.00 -10.53
C LYS A 231 4.70 -2.64 -10.39
N PHE A 232 3.81 -3.63 -10.32
CA PHE A 232 2.37 -3.42 -10.10
C PHE A 232 2.00 -3.18 -8.63
N GLY A 233 2.99 -3.17 -7.73
CA GLY A 233 2.84 -2.94 -6.29
C GLY A 233 2.19 -4.13 -5.59
N GLU A 234 2.97 -4.94 -4.90
CA GLU A 234 2.41 -6.03 -4.10
C GLU A 234 1.64 -5.46 -2.90
N ILE A 235 0.46 -5.99 -2.58
CA ILE A 235 -0.29 -5.57 -1.39
C ILE A 235 -0.41 -6.69 -0.35
N MET A 236 -0.37 -7.94 -0.80
CA MET A 236 -0.55 -9.10 0.07
C MET A 236 0.17 -10.32 -0.51
N VAL A 237 0.80 -11.09 0.37
CA VAL A 237 1.51 -12.33 0.04
C VAL A 237 1.03 -13.45 0.96
N ARG A 238 0.50 -14.53 0.36
CA ARG A 238 -0.03 -15.70 1.08
C ARG A 238 0.63 -16.99 0.58
N GLY A 239 0.68 -18.01 1.42
CA GLY A 239 1.15 -19.34 1.02
C GLY A 239 2.68 -19.47 0.98
N GLU A 240 3.42 -18.58 1.65
CA GLU A 240 4.89 -18.68 1.76
C GLU A 240 5.39 -19.99 2.42
N LEU A 241 4.51 -20.77 3.05
CA LEU A 241 4.84 -22.11 3.56
C LEU A 241 4.36 -23.25 2.66
N GLY A 242 3.52 -22.95 1.66
CA GLY A 242 2.89 -23.93 0.79
C GLY A 242 3.66 -24.21 -0.50
N ALA A 243 3.04 -25.01 -1.38
CA ALA A 243 3.56 -25.30 -2.73
C ALA A 243 3.36 -24.13 -3.72
N ARG A 244 2.48 -23.19 -3.36
CA ARG A 244 2.16 -22.00 -4.16
C ARG A 244 2.21 -20.75 -3.30
N ILE A 245 2.67 -19.66 -3.91
CA ILE A 245 2.63 -18.31 -3.33
C ILE A 245 1.58 -17.51 -4.09
N ASP A 246 0.58 -17.00 -3.39
CA ASP A 246 -0.42 -16.10 -3.96
C ASP A 246 -0.06 -14.66 -3.61
N VAL A 247 0.11 -13.82 -4.64
CA VAL A 247 0.42 -12.40 -4.48
C VAL A 247 -0.73 -11.59 -5.06
N THR A 248 -1.28 -10.70 -4.26
CA THR A 248 -2.27 -9.70 -4.72
C THR A 248 -1.55 -8.39 -4.98
N TYR A 249 -1.88 -7.72 -6.08
CA TYR A 249 -1.26 -6.48 -6.53
C TYR A 249 -2.25 -5.32 -6.46
N ALA A 250 -1.73 -4.09 -6.39
CA ALA A 250 -2.52 -2.86 -6.27
C ALA A 250 -3.41 -2.60 -7.50
N ASN A 251 -3.07 -3.16 -8.66
CA ASN A 251 -3.90 -3.12 -9.87
C ASN A 251 -5.14 -4.04 -9.82
N GLY A 252 -5.36 -4.76 -8.72
CA GLY A 252 -6.54 -5.60 -8.50
C GLY A 252 -6.39 -7.05 -8.95
N PHE A 253 -5.26 -7.43 -9.55
CA PHE A 253 -5.00 -8.82 -9.91
C PHE A 253 -4.33 -9.60 -8.78
N LYS A 254 -4.53 -10.91 -8.79
CA LYS A 254 -3.82 -11.88 -7.95
C LYS A 254 -3.16 -12.93 -8.82
N VAL A 255 -1.86 -13.12 -8.65
CA VAL A 255 -1.09 -14.17 -9.33
C VAL A 255 -0.71 -15.26 -8.32
N SER A 256 -0.95 -16.51 -8.69
CA SER A 256 -0.53 -17.71 -7.98
C SER A 256 0.68 -18.31 -8.67
N TYR A 257 1.81 -18.34 -7.96
CA TYR A 257 3.08 -18.86 -8.47
C TYR A 257 3.36 -20.25 -7.88
N SER A 258 3.58 -21.25 -8.73
CA SER A 258 4.08 -22.56 -8.29
C SER A 258 5.56 -22.50 -7.93
N ARG A 259 5.92 -23.09 -6.79
CA ARG A 259 7.32 -23.17 -6.34
C ARG A 259 8.13 -24.23 -7.07
N SER A 260 7.49 -25.32 -7.47
CA SER A 260 8.15 -26.45 -8.12
C SER A 260 8.16 -26.33 -9.64
N VAL A 261 7.22 -25.56 -10.22
CA VAL A 261 7.06 -25.42 -11.66
C VAL A 261 6.90 -23.94 -12.01
N PRO A 262 7.99 -23.18 -12.26
CA PRO A 262 7.92 -21.71 -12.47
C PRO A 262 7.04 -21.25 -13.65
N SER A 263 6.76 -22.14 -14.61
CA SER A 263 5.83 -21.89 -15.71
C SER A 263 4.36 -22.08 -15.32
N ASP A 264 4.08 -22.80 -14.23
CA ASP A 264 2.73 -23.00 -13.70
C ASP A 264 2.32 -21.78 -12.86
N LYS A 265 1.72 -20.81 -13.56
CA LYS A 265 1.19 -19.58 -13.00
C LYS A 265 -0.26 -19.42 -13.39
N THR A 266 -1.06 -18.95 -12.44
CA THR A 266 -2.45 -18.57 -12.70
C THR A 266 -2.70 -17.16 -12.20
N ILE A 267 -3.38 -16.36 -13.00
CA ILE A 267 -3.85 -15.03 -12.61
C ILE A 267 -5.37 -15.04 -12.47
N SER A 268 -5.86 -14.34 -11.47
CA SER A 268 -7.30 -14.24 -11.17
C SER A 268 -7.60 -12.90 -10.54
N VAL A 269 -8.88 -12.62 -10.35
CA VAL A 269 -9.37 -11.44 -9.67
C VAL A 269 -9.85 -11.85 -8.27
N PRO A 270 -9.40 -11.21 -7.18
CA PRO A 270 -9.93 -11.51 -5.85
C PRO A 270 -11.43 -11.24 -5.79
N VAL A 271 -12.17 -12.04 -5.01
CA VAL A 271 -13.66 -12.12 -4.94
C VAL A 271 -14.41 -10.78 -4.82
N LYS A 272 -13.76 -9.70 -4.38
CA LYS A 272 -14.38 -8.36 -4.25
C LYS A 272 -14.28 -7.49 -5.50
N PHE A 273 -13.41 -7.85 -6.44
CA PHE A 273 -13.23 -7.13 -7.69
C PHE A 273 -14.08 -7.79 -8.77
N ASN A 274 -14.48 -6.99 -9.75
CA ASN A 274 -15.28 -7.45 -10.87
C ASN A 274 -14.38 -8.26 -11.81
N ASP A 275 -14.69 -9.54 -12.06
CA ASP A 275 -13.95 -10.37 -13.01
C ASP A 275 -13.95 -9.79 -14.44
N LYS A 276 -14.79 -8.79 -14.73
CA LYS A 276 -14.63 -7.95 -15.93
C LYS A 276 -13.23 -7.37 -16.07
N LEU A 277 -12.53 -7.09 -14.96
CA LEU A 277 -11.14 -6.65 -14.95
C LEU A 277 -10.22 -7.62 -15.72
N LEU A 278 -10.45 -8.92 -15.60
CA LEU A 278 -9.71 -9.95 -16.34
C LEU A 278 -10.33 -10.23 -17.70
N PHE A 279 -11.66 -10.33 -17.78
CA PHE A 279 -12.36 -10.76 -18.98
C PHE A 279 -13.61 -9.92 -19.25
N GLN A 280 -13.59 -9.10 -20.30
CA GLN A 280 -14.64 -8.11 -20.57
C GLN A 280 -16.03 -8.73 -20.77
N TYR A 281 -16.09 -9.98 -21.25
CA TYR A 281 -17.34 -10.70 -21.49
C TYR A 281 -17.90 -11.37 -20.24
N TYR A 282 -17.21 -11.28 -19.10
CA TYR A 282 -17.70 -11.80 -17.84
C TYR A 282 -19.11 -11.29 -17.49
N ASP A 283 -19.97 -12.23 -17.10
CA ASP A 283 -21.36 -12.02 -16.73
C ASP A 283 -21.73 -12.90 -15.53
N ASN A 284 -21.84 -12.28 -14.36
CA ASN A 284 -22.12 -12.99 -13.12
C ASN A 284 -23.53 -13.63 -13.07
N SER A 285 -24.41 -13.37 -14.04
CA SER A 285 -25.73 -14.00 -14.13
C SER A 285 -25.66 -15.44 -14.64
N LEU A 286 -24.59 -15.82 -15.33
CA LEU A 286 -24.36 -17.17 -15.84
C LEU A 286 -23.94 -18.09 -14.69
N LYS A 287 -24.69 -19.19 -14.49
CA LYS A 287 -24.56 -20.07 -13.31
C LYS A 287 -24.13 -21.50 -13.60
N SER A 288 -24.04 -21.90 -14.86
CA SER A 288 -23.59 -23.24 -15.23
C SER A 288 -22.56 -23.15 -16.35
N ALA A 289 -21.66 -24.14 -16.39
CA ALA A 289 -20.61 -24.22 -17.39
C ALA A 289 -21.16 -24.23 -18.83
N GLU A 290 -22.29 -24.89 -19.07
CA GLU A 290 -22.92 -24.99 -20.40
C GLU A 290 -23.45 -23.64 -20.87
N ASN A 291 -24.14 -22.91 -19.98
CA ASN A 291 -24.65 -21.57 -20.30
C ASN A 291 -23.51 -20.59 -20.60
N ILE A 292 -22.38 -20.72 -19.89
CA ILE A 292 -21.17 -19.94 -20.16
C ILE A 292 -20.61 -20.29 -21.54
N ALA A 293 -20.46 -21.58 -21.84
CA ALA A 293 -19.93 -22.02 -23.14
C ALA A 293 -20.81 -21.53 -24.31
N ASP A 294 -22.13 -21.68 -24.21
CA ASP A 294 -23.09 -21.22 -25.23
C ASP A 294 -23.05 -19.70 -25.40
N TYR A 295 -22.97 -18.95 -24.29
CA TYR A 295 -22.79 -17.51 -24.33
C TYR A 295 -21.50 -17.11 -25.07
N LEU A 296 -20.38 -17.79 -24.80
CA LEU A 296 -19.10 -17.53 -25.45
C LEU A 296 -19.07 -17.96 -26.92
N HIS A 297 -19.76 -19.04 -27.30
CA HIS A 297 -19.99 -19.38 -28.71
C HIS A 297 -20.67 -18.21 -29.45
N GLY A 298 -21.68 -17.59 -28.82
CA GLY A 298 -22.33 -16.39 -29.32
C GLY A 298 -21.42 -15.16 -29.44
N LYS A 299 -20.28 -15.16 -28.74
CA LYS A 299 -19.21 -14.13 -28.85
C LYS A 299 -18.13 -14.48 -29.88
N GLY A 300 -18.24 -15.61 -30.57
CA GLY A 300 -17.30 -16.04 -31.60
C GLY A 300 -16.18 -16.96 -31.10
N PHE A 301 -16.24 -17.44 -29.86
CA PHE A 301 -15.33 -18.49 -29.40
C PHE A 301 -15.68 -19.82 -30.09
N ARG A 302 -14.65 -20.58 -30.48
CA ARG A 302 -14.82 -21.88 -31.13
C ARG A 302 -15.28 -22.91 -30.10
N GLY A 303 -16.24 -23.76 -30.43
CA GLY A 303 -16.62 -24.85 -29.53
C GLY A 303 -15.69 -26.05 -29.60
N GLY A 304 -15.69 -26.85 -28.54
CA GLY A 304 -14.99 -28.13 -28.45
C GLY A 304 -13.56 -28.04 -27.92
N TYR A 305 -12.86 -29.16 -28.00
CA TYR A 305 -11.51 -29.30 -27.48
C TYR A 305 -10.53 -28.38 -28.26
N GLY A 306 -9.85 -27.46 -27.58
CA GLY A 306 -9.10 -26.38 -28.24
C GLY A 306 -9.76 -25.01 -28.16
N GLY A 307 -11.04 -24.96 -27.79
CA GLY A 307 -11.83 -23.73 -27.70
C GLY A 307 -12.62 -23.68 -26.39
N THR A 308 -13.91 -23.38 -26.47
CA THR A 308 -14.82 -23.35 -25.33
C THR A 308 -15.52 -24.70 -25.16
N TYR A 309 -15.45 -25.26 -23.96
CA TYR A 309 -16.25 -26.41 -23.59
C TYR A 309 -16.60 -26.38 -22.09
N ALA A 310 -17.74 -26.96 -21.76
CA ALA A 310 -18.19 -27.14 -20.39
C ALA A 310 -17.69 -28.49 -19.86
N ASP A 311 -17.14 -28.51 -18.64
CA ASP A 311 -16.76 -29.74 -17.94
C ASP A 311 -16.98 -29.58 -16.44
N GLY A 312 -17.91 -30.37 -15.91
CA GLY A 312 -18.42 -30.22 -14.55
C GLY A 312 -18.84 -28.78 -14.26
N ASP A 313 -18.31 -28.22 -13.19
CA ASP A 313 -18.68 -26.90 -12.68
C ASP A 313 -17.84 -25.74 -13.30
N ALA A 314 -17.22 -25.97 -14.46
CA ALA A 314 -16.38 -24.97 -15.11
C ALA A 314 -16.48 -24.97 -16.64
N CYS A 315 -16.44 -23.77 -17.21
CA CYS A 315 -16.21 -23.59 -18.64
C CYS A 315 -14.71 -23.35 -18.89
N TRP A 316 -14.11 -24.20 -19.71
CA TRP A 316 -12.75 -24.09 -20.18
C TRP A 316 -12.72 -23.31 -21.49
N VAL A 317 -11.76 -22.42 -21.63
CA VAL A 317 -11.64 -21.51 -22.79
C VAL A 317 -10.19 -21.52 -23.28
N GLY A 318 -9.97 -22.06 -24.48
CA GLY A 318 -8.72 -21.91 -25.22
C GLY A 318 -8.63 -20.53 -25.88
N LEU A 319 -7.48 -19.86 -25.75
CA LEU A 319 -7.19 -18.58 -26.37
C LEU A 319 -6.29 -18.76 -27.60
N ASP A 320 -6.38 -17.83 -28.55
CA ASP A 320 -5.68 -17.93 -29.84
C ASP A 320 -4.15 -17.78 -29.69
N ASP A 321 -3.71 -17.17 -28.60
CA ASP A 321 -2.30 -16.98 -28.24
C ASP A 321 -1.69 -18.14 -27.45
N GLY A 322 -2.46 -19.21 -27.21
CA GLY A 322 -2.01 -20.42 -26.52
C GLY A 322 -2.21 -20.43 -25.01
N HIS A 323 -2.78 -19.36 -24.43
CA HIS A 323 -3.20 -19.36 -23.03
C HIS A 323 -4.51 -20.13 -22.83
N SER A 324 -4.80 -20.47 -21.58
CA SER A 324 -6.09 -21.04 -21.18
C SER A 324 -6.77 -20.20 -20.12
N MET A 325 -8.09 -20.13 -20.18
CA MET A 325 -8.90 -19.50 -19.15
C MET A 325 -9.95 -20.48 -18.64
N ILE A 326 -10.25 -20.39 -17.36
CA ILE A 326 -11.30 -21.15 -16.68
C ILE A 326 -12.30 -20.14 -16.13
N TRP A 327 -13.58 -20.37 -16.41
CA TRP A 327 -14.68 -19.66 -15.78
C TRP A 327 -15.50 -20.66 -14.97
N GLY A 328 -15.28 -20.66 -13.65
CA GLY A 328 -15.97 -21.56 -12.73
C GLY A 328 -17.36 -21.06 -12.31
N GLU A 329 -18.24 -21.99 -11.92
CA GLU A 329 -19.59 -21.70 -11.41
C GLU A 329 -19.60 -20.82 -10.15
N ASN A 330 -18.52 -20.87 -9.36
CA ASN A 330 -18.29 -19.96 -8.23
C ASN A 330 -17.98 -18.51 -8.65
N ARG A 331 -18.11 -18.21 -9.96
CA ARG A 331 -18.02 -16.89 -10.59
C ARG A 331 -16.62 -16.33 -10.74
N ASN A 332 -15.59 -17.11 -10.45
CA ASN A 332 -14.21 -16.66 -10.62
C ASN A 332 -13.73 -16.99 -12.02
N VAL A 333 -13.06 -16.02 -12.65
CA VAL A 333 -12.32 -16.24 -13.87
C VAL A 333 -10.83 -16.33 -13.52
N SER A 334 -10.13 -17.30 -14.10
CA SER A 334 -8.68 -17.41 -13.99
C SER A 334 -8.05 -17.68 -15.34
N LEU A 335 -6.92 -17.03 -15.61
CA LEU A 335 -6.10 -17.21 -16.80
C LEU A 335 -4.81 -17.93 -16.39
N SER A 336 -4.35 -18.83 -17.25
CA SER A 336 -3.12 -19.62 -17.08
C SER A 336 -2.24 -19.46 -18.32
N ALA A 337 -0.94 -19.35 -18.09
CA ALA A 337 0.10 -19.30 -19.14
C ALA A 337 0.11 -20.55 -20.03
N ASP A 338 -0.32 -21.70 -19.50
CA ASP A 338 -0.15 -22.98 -20.21
C ASP A 338 -1.48 -23.69 -20.46
N TYR A 339 -1.90 -23.72 -21.73
CA TYR A 339 -3.02 -24.54 -22.22
C TYR A 339 -2.67 -26.05 -22.23
N ARG A 340 -1.39 -26.43 -22.20
CA ARG A 340 -0.96 -27.82 -22.48
C ARG A 340 -0.97 -28.76 -21.27
N ASN A 341 -0.92 -28.25 -20.04
CA ASN A 341 -0.84 -29.09 -18.84
C ASN A 341 -2.19 -29.70 -18.39
N TYR A 342 -3.31 -29.21 -18.92
CA TYR A 342 -4.65 -29.73 -18.58
C TYR A 342 -5.19 -30.75 -19.59
N ILE A 343 -4.45 -31.03 -20.67
CA ILE A 343 -4.90 -31.85 -21.82
C ILE A 343 -4.49 -33.33 -21.73
N GLN A 344 -3.84 -33.75 -20.65
CA GLN A 344 -3.36 -35.14 -20.51
C GLN A 344 -3.97 -35.93 -19.33
N LYS A 345 -5.26 -35.73 -19.03
CA LYS A 345 -6.00 -36.71 -18.22
C LYS A 345 -7.28 -37.16 -18.88
#